data_AF-A0A376ZZW6-F1
#
_entry.id   AF-A0A376ZZW6-F1
#
_cell.length_a   1.000
_cell.length_b   1.000
_cell.length_c   1.000
_cell.angle_alpha   90.00
_cell.angle_beta   90.00
_cell.angle_gamma   90.00
#
_symmetry.space_group_name_H-M   'P 1'
#
loop_
_entity.id
_entity.type
_entity.pdbx_description
1 polymer ?
#
loop_
_entity_poly.entity_id
_entity_poly.type
_entity_poly.pdbx_seq_one_letter_code
_entity_poly.pdbx_strand_id
1 'polypeptide(L)'
;MASHWFGTSQWQLPNEGNYNKLQAWFARVAAEKHQRGELEKPHHQLVSTYSELNRQYTELLSEYKNLRRYFGVTAQVPYTDVWTHKPVQYYPGKHPCEKPAEMLQQIINASSRPGDLVADFFMGSGSTVKAAMALGRCAIGVELETGRFEQTVREVQDLIV
;
A
#
# COMPACT_ATOMS: atom_id res chain seq x y z
N MET A 1 -29.86 24.01 23.39
CA MET A 1 -28.59 23.61 22.74
C MET A 1 -28.78 22.21 22.18
N ALA A 2 -28.65 22.00 20.87
CA ALA A 2 -28.74 20.67 20.29
C ALA A 2 -27.53 19.85 20.74
N SER A 3 -27.75 18.87 21.62
CA SER A 3 -26.74 17.86 21.92
C SER A 3 -26.38 17.15 20.61
N HIS A 4 -25.10 17.11 20.25
CA HIS A 4 -24.64 16.42 19.05
C HIS A 4 -25.19 14.98 19.04
N TRP A 5 -25.97 14.66 18.01
CA TRP A 5 -26.60 13.35 17.83
C TRP A 5 -25.59 12.27 17.43
N PHE A 6 -24.46 12.70 16.87
CA PHE A 6 -23.35 11.89 16.39
C PHE A 6 -22.19 11.96 17.40
N GLY A 7 -21.45 10.85 17.53
CA GLY A 7 -20.27 10.77 18.39
C GLY A 7 -19.08 11.56 17.85
N THR A 8 -17.86 11.11 18.15
CA THR A 8 -16.63 11.77 17.67
C THR A 8 -16.45 11.72 16.14
N SER A 9 -17.22 10.87 15.45
CA SER A 9 -17.23 10.74 14.00
C SER A 9 -18.66 10.86 13.44
N GLN A 10 -18.80 11.63 12.35
CA GLN A 10 -20.04 11.71 11.57
C GLN A 10 -20.38 10.37 10.89
N TRP A 11 -19.42 9.46 10.80
CA TRP A 11 -19.56 8.13 10.20
C TRP A 11 -19.88 7.03 11.22
N GLN A 12 -19.98 7.39 12.50
CA GLN A 12 -20.36 6.45 13.54
C GLN A 12 -21.90 6.31 13.57
N LEU A 13 -22.37 5.07 13.60
CA LEU A 13 -23.80 4.78 13.74
C LEU A 13 -24.34 5.38 15.06
N PRO A 14 -25.50 6.06 15.07
CA PRO A 14 -26.11 6.49 16.32
C PRO A 14 -26.45 5.29 17.21
N ASN A 15 -26.36 5.49 18.53
CA ASN A 15 -26.92 4.53 19.47
C ASN A 15 -28.45 4.43 19.31
N GLU A 16 -29.04 3.36 19.82
CA GLU A 16 -30.47 3.08 19.65
C GLU A 16 -31.36 4.22 20.17
N GLY A 17 -31.05 4.79 21.34
CA GLY A 17 -31.83 5.88 21.93
C GLY A 17 -31.81 7.16 21.07
N ASN A 18 -30.66 7.50 20.49
CA ASN A 18 -30.52 8.62 19.56
C ASN A 18 -31.23 8.33 18.24
N TYR A 19 -31.15 7.09 17.75
CA TYR A 19 -31.85 6.68 16.54
C TYR A 19 -33.36 6.80 16.68
N ASN A 20 -33.95 6.33 17.78
CA ASN A 20 -35.39 6.41 18.03
C ASN A 20 -35.88 7.87 18.10
N LYS A 21 -35.10 8.75 18.72
CA LYS A 21 -35.38 10.19 18.73
C LYS A 21 -35.32 10.81 17.33
N LEU A 22 -34.36 10.40 16.50
CA LEU A 22 -34.29 10.82 15.09
C LEU A 22 -35.54 10.32 14.34
N GLN A 23 -35.94 9.06 14.51
CA GLN A 23 -37.16 8.52 13.87
C GLN A 23 -38.39 9.36 14.23
N ALA A 24 -38.60 9.65 15.51
CA ALA A 24 -39.72 10.49 15.96
C ALA A 24 -39.67 11.90 15.35
N TRP A 25 -38.48 12.51 15.29
CA TRP A 25 -38.31 13.84 14.72
C TRP A 25 -38.58 13.87 13.21
N PHE A 26 -38.01 12.93 12.44
CA PHE A 26 -38.24 12.80 11.01
C PHE A 26 -39.72 12.51 10.69
N ALA A 27 -40.38 11.67 11.49
CA ALA A 27 -41.82 11.40 11.33
C ALA A 27 -42.66 12.68 11.52
N ARG A 28 -42.33 13.50 12.52
CA ARG A 28 -43.00 14.80 12.73
C ARG A 28 -42.82 15.74 11.55
N VAL A 29 -41.58 15.89 11.07
CA VAL A 29 -41.27 16.76 9.92
C VAL A 29 -41.97 16.28 8.64
N ALA A 30 -42.02 14.97 8.41
CA ALA A 30 -42.72 14.39 7.27
C ALA A 30 -44.22 14.69 7.33
N ALA A 31 -44.84 14.56 8.51
CA ALA A 31 -46.25 14.90 8.70
C ALA A 31 -46.54 16.38 8.45
N GLU A 32 -45.70 17.29 8.97
CA GLU A 32 -45.80 18.75 8.75
C GLU A 32 -45.69 19.12 7.26
N LYS A 33 -44.86 18.40 6.50
CA LYS A 33 -44.64 18.66 5.07
C LYS A 33 -45.54 17.85 4.14
N HIS A 34 -46.45 17.04 4.67
CA HIS A 34 -47.25 16.08 3.90
C HIS A 34 -46.39 15.16 3.01
N GLN A 35 -45.23 14.77 3.51
CA GLN A 35 -44.27 13.87 2.86
C GLN A 35 -44.28 12.50 3.52
N ARG A 36 -43.77 11.48 2.80
CA ARG A 36 -43.59 10.13 3.34
C ARG A 36 -42.36 10.10 4.27
N GLY A 37 -42.46 9.40 5.38
CA GLY A 37 -41.31 9.15 6.27
C GLY A 37 -40.32 8.16 5.65
N GLU A 38 -39.02 8.43 5.81
CA GLU A 38 -37.96 7.58 5.23
C GLU A 38 -37.26 6.69 6.28
N LEU A 39 -37.31 7.07 7.57
CA LEU A 39 -36.57 6.41 8.66
C LEU A 39 -37.46 5.46 9.47
N GLU A 40 -38.09 4.50 8.80
CA GLU A 40 -39.10 3.60 9.41
C GLU A 40 -38.50 2.29 9.97
N LYS A 41 -37.32 1.89 9.49
CA LYS A 41 -36.68 0.62 9.89
C LYS A 41 -36.20 0.66 11.34
N PRO A 42 -36.31 -0.45 12.11
CA PRO A 42 -35.81 -0.51 13.47
C PRO A 42 -34.27 -0.48 13.52
N HIS A 43 -33.71 0.00 14.63
CA HIS A 43 -32.26 0.19 14.80
C HIS A 43 -31.43 -1.07 14.52
N HIS A 44 -31.88 -2.24 14.95
CA HIS A 44 -31.16 -3.50 14.72
C HIS A 44 -30.99 -3.83 13.23
N GLN A 45 -31.96 -3.47 12.37
CA GLN A 45 -31.83 -3.66 10.92
C GLN A 45 -30.75 -2.74 10.36
N LEU A 46 -30.71 -1.48 10.82
CA LEU A 46 -29.66 -0.54 10.44
C LEU A 46 -28.28 -1.07 10.84
N VAL A 47 -28.12 -1.58 12.07
CA VAL A 47 -26.86 -2.18 12.55
C VAL A 47 -26.45 -3.38 11.69
N SER A 48 -27.40 -4.24 11.34
CA SER A 48 -27.15 -5.40 10.47
C SER A 48 -26.67 -4.95 9.09
N THR A 49 -27.37 -4.02 8.45
CA THR A 49 -26.99 -3.49 7.13
C THR A 49 -25.63 -2.80 7.17
N TYR A 50 -25.35 -2.01 8.21
CA TYR A 50 -24.04 -1.36 8.38
C TYR A 50 -22.92 -2.39 8.52
N SER A 51 -23.13 -3.43 9.33
CA SER A 51 -22.13 -4.48 9.55
C SER A 51 -21.81 -5.23 8.25
N GLU A 52 -22.84 -5.54 7.47
CA GLU A 52 -22.68 -6.18 6.16
C GLU A 52 -21.95 -5.29 5.15
N LEU A 53 -22.36 -4.03 5.04
CA LEU A 53 -21.72 -3.06 4.13
C LEU A 53 -20.27 -2.78 4.54
N ASN A 54 -19.98 -2.70 5.83
CA ASN A 54 -18.62 -2.50 6.32
C ASN A 54 -17.72 -3.70 6.00
N ARG A 55 -18.25 -4.93 6.06
CA ARG A 55 -17.53 -6.13 5.60
C ARG A 55 -17.21 -6.04 4.11
N GLN A 56 -18.21 -5.79 3.28
CA GLN A 56 -18.03 -5.63 1.82
C GLN A 56 -17.02 -4.52 1.49
N TYR A 57 -17.12 -3.38 2.18
CA TYR A 57 -16.17 -2.28 2.04
C TYR A 57 -14.74 -2.71 2.40
N THR A 58 -14.56 -3.43 3.51
CA THR A 58 -13.24 -3.90 3.96
C THR A 58 -12.62 -4.88 2.97
N GLU A 59 -13.42 -5.80 2.44
CA GLU A 59 -13.02 -6.75 1.40
C GLU A 59 -12.59 -6.01 0.12
N LEU A 60 -13.43 -5.09 -0.37
CA LEU A 60 -13.15 -4.30 -1.57
C LEU A 60 -11.92 -3.39 -1.40
N LEU A 61 -11.74 -2.81 -0.20
CA LEU A 61 -10.56 -2.01 0.12
C LEU A 61 -9.28 -2.86 0.10
N SER A 62 -9.34 -4.09 0.60
CA SER A 62 -8.22 -5.03 0.56
C SER A 62 -7.87 -5.41 -0.89
N GLU A 63 -8.88 -5.75 -1.69
CA GLU A 63 -8.73 -6.06 -3.11
C GLU A 63 -8.11 -4.89 -3.88
N TYR A 64 -8.65 -3.67 -3.68
CA TYR A 64 -8.12 -2.45 -4.30
C TYR A 64 -6.65 -2.20 -3.92
N LYS A 65 -6.28 -2.39 -2.65
CA LYS A 65 -4.89 -2.25 -2.18
C LYS A 65 -3.95 -3.30 -2.77
N ASN A 66 -4.46 -4.46 -3.17
CA ASN A 66 -3.67 -5.49 -3.83
C ASN A 66 -3.55 -5.26 -5.34
N LEU A 67 -4.60 -4.76 -5.99
CA LEU A 67 -4.61 -4.38 -7.40
C LEU A 67 -3.69 -3.18 -7.69
N ARG A 68 -3.63 -2.24 -6.77
CA ARG A 68 -2.81 -1.04 -6.94
C ARG A 68 -1.33 -1.39 -6.90
N ARG A 69 -0.57 -0.87 -7.87
CA ARG A 69 0.90 -0.89 -7.83
C ARG A 69 1.38 -0.37 -6.48
N TYR A 70 2.24 -1.14 -5.83
CA TYR A 70 2.79 -0.73 -4.56
C TYR A 70 3.62 0.55 -4.75
N PHE A 71 3.36 1.54 -3.92
CA PHE A 71 4.08 2.79 -3.90
C PHE A 71 4.22 3.29 -2.46
N GLY A 72 5.31 2.88 -1.81
CA GLY A 72 5.56 3.04 -0.38
C GLY A 72 6.54 4.17 -0.07
N VAL A 73 6.25 5.40 -0.51
CA VAL A 73 7.06 6.58 -0.17
C VAL A 73 6.80 7.03 1.27
N THR A 74 7.87 7.33 2.00
CA THR A 74 7.86 7.79 3.39
C THR A 74 8.80 8.99 3.54
N ALA A 75 8.92 9.57 4.73
CA ALA A 75 9.91 10.62 4.96
C ALA A 75 11.36 10.14 4.68
N GLN A 76 11.63 8.83 4.83
CA GLN A 76 12.91 8.20 4.52
C GLN A 76 13.09 7.88 3.03
N VAL A 77 12.00 7.77 2.28
CA VAL A 77 11.98 7.52 0.82
C VAL A 77 11.16 8.65 0.18
N PRO A 78 11.78 9.83 -0.04
CA PRO A 78 11.04 11.03 -0.40
C PRO A 78 10.37 10.91 -1.76
N TYR A 79 9.18 11.49 -1.87
CA TYR A 79 8.46 11.66 -3.13
C TYR A 79 9.03 12.86 -3.91
N THR A 80 10.11 12.61 -4.65
CA THR A 80 10.77 13.60 -5.53
C THR A 80 11.24 12.91 -6.81
N ASP A 81 11.28 13.65 -7.91
CA ASP A 81 11.77 13.17 -9.21
C ASP A 81 13.28 13.43 -9.42
N VAL A 82 13.92 14.16 -8.48
CA VAL A 82 15.35 14.49 -8.53
C VAL A 82 16.06 13.81 -7.38
N TRP A 83 16.90 12.82 -7.69
CA TRP A 83 17.66 12.04 -6.70
C TRP A 83 19.14 12.33 -6.81
N THR A 84 19.82 12.41 -5.66
CA THR A 84 21.26 12.66 -5.58
C THR A 84 21.93 11.48 -4.91
N HIS A 85 22.57 10.62 -5.70
CA HIS A 85 23.37 9.49 -5.22
C HIS A 85 24.81 9.64 -5.68
N LYS A 86 25.76 9.20 -4.83
CA LYS A 86 27.17 9.18 -5.19
C LYS A 86 27.41 8.08 -6.24
N PRO A 87 28.21 8.33 -7.29
CA PRO A 87 28.64 7.28 -8.20
C PRO A 87 29.43 6.21 -7.45
N VAL A 88 29.36 4.97 -7.95
CA VAL A 88 30.18 3.86 -7.45
C VAL A 88 31.65 4.20 -7.66
N GLN A 89 32.48 4.12 -6.61
CA GLN A 89 33.92 4.35 -6.72
C GLN A 89 34.60 3.21 -7.50
N TYR A 90 35.82 3.41 -7.99
CA TYR A 90 36.54 2.35 -8.71
C TYR A 90 37.06 1.26 -7.74
N TYR A 91 37.04 0.01 -8.19
CA TYR A 91 37.70 -1.12 -7.53
C TYR A 91 38.06 -2.20 -8.57
N PRO A 92 39.03 -3.10 -8.27
CA PRO A 92 39.42 -4.17 -9.19
C PRO A 92 38.24 -5.10 -9.54
N GLY A 93 37.97 -5.31 -10.83
CA GLY A 93 36.85 -6.15 -11.29
C GLY A 93 35.50 -5.42 -11.39
N LYS A 94 35.45 -4.11 -11.12
CA LYS A 94 34.25 -3.29 -11.23
C LYS A 94 33.62 -3.35 -12.63
N HIS A 95 32.29 -3.41 -12.66
CA HIS A 95 31.54 -3.28 -13.90
C HIS A 95 31.54 -1.82 -14.41
N PRO A 96 31.79 -1.57 -15.71
CA PRO A 96 31.89 -0.21 -16.25
C PRO A 96 30.68 0.68 -15.94
N CYS A 97 29.48 0.09 -15.95
CA CYS A 97 28.20 0.79 -15.78
C CYS A 97 27.45 0.33 -14.51
N GLU A 98 28.17 0.09 -13.42
CA GLU A 98 27.54 -0.30 -12.15
C GLU A 98 26.67 0.83 -11.55
N LYS A 99 25.44 0.48 -11.18
CA LYS A 99 24.48 1.40 -10.56
C LYS A 99 24.71 1.47 -9.04
N PRO A 100 24.61 2.64 -8.40
CA PRO A 100 24.74 2.76 -6.94
C PRO A 100 23.71 1.91 -6.18
N ALA A 101 24.17 1.16 -5.19
CA ALA A 101 23.30 0.29 -4.38
C ALA A 101 22.22 1.06 -3.63
N GLU A 102 22.53 2.23 -3.06
CA GLU A 102 21.56 3.08 -2.36
C GLU A 102 20.39 3.50 -3.26
N MET A 103 20.69 3.84 -4.51
CA MET A 103 19.68 4.21 -5.50
C MET A 103 18.75 3.03 -5.79
N LEU A 104 19.30 1.83 -5.98
CA LEU A 104 18.51 0.63 -6.25
C LEU A 104 17.66 0.23 -5.04
N GLN A 105 18.20 0.35 -3.82
CA GLN A 105 17.45 0.10 -2.60
C GLN A 105 16.27 1.07 -2.46
N GLN A 106 16.47 2.35 -2.81
CA GLN A 106 15.40 3.35 -2.82
C GLN A 106 14.29 2.98 -3.82
N ILE A 107 14.64 2.58 -5.05
CA ILE A 107 13.69 2.14 -6.09
C ILE A 107 12.86 0.93 -5.59
N ILE A 108 13.56 -0.09 -5.09
CA ILE A 108 12.95 -1.36 -4.67
C ILE A 108 12.03 -1.13 -3.46
N ASN A 109 12.45 -0.34 -2.47
CA ASN A 109 11.60 -0.02 -1.33
C ASN A 109 10.37 0.80 -1.70
N ALA A 110 10.50 1.74 -2.63
CA ALA A 110 9.36 2.52 -3.11
C ALA A 110 8.36 1.66 -3.89
N SER A 111 8.84 0.68 -4.66
CA SER A 111 8.04 -0.01 -5.70
C SER A 111 7.69 -1.47 -5.39
N SER A 112 8.16 -2.03 -4.29
CA SER A 112 7.88 -3.43 -3.89
C SER A 112 7.74 -3.61 -2.38
N ARG A 113 7.03 -4.67 -1.98
CA ARG A 113 6.92 -5.15 -0.60
C ARG A 113 8.00 -6.21 -0.30
N PRO A 114 8.40 -6.41 0.96
CA PRO A 114 9.17 -7.59 1.34
C PRO A 114 8.47 -8.87 0.89
N GLY A 115 9.23 -9.82 0.36
CA GLY A 115 8.70 -11.06 -0.25
C GLY A 115 8.26 -10.94 -1.71
N ASP A 116 8.12 -9.73 -2.27
CA ASP A 116 7.85 -9.57 -3.70
C ASP A 116 9.05 -10.04 -4.55
N LEU A 117 8.76 -10.34 -5.82
CA LEU A 117 9.76 -10.71 -6.82
C LEU A 117 10.23 -9.47 -7.60
N VAL A 118 11.55 -9.24 -7.63
CA VAL A 118 12.21 -8.23 -8.47
C VAL A 118 12.88 -8.93 -9.65
N ALA A 119 12.65 -8.46 -10.87
CA ALA A 119 13.29 -9.00 -12.07
C ALA A 119 14.16 -7.94 -12.76
N ASP A 120 15.39 -8.31 -13.11
CA ASP A 120 16.31 -7.50 -13.92
C ASP A 120 16.82 -8.33 -15.11
N PHE A 121 16.37 -7.98 -16.31
CA PHE A 121 16.72 -8.72 -17.52
C PHE A 121 18.06 -8.28 -18.15
N PHE A 122 18.71 -7.28 -17.57
CA PHE A 122 20.01 -6.76 -17.99
C PHE A 122 20.90 -6.56 -16.75
N MET A 123 21.03 -7.63 -15.96
CA MET A 123 21.52 -7.51 -14.59
C MET A 123 22.97 -7.04 -14.48
N GLY A 124 23.82 -7.27 -15.49
CA GLY A 124 25.22 -6.86 -15.49
C GLY A 124 25.94 -7.36 -14.24
N SER A 125 26.38 -6.44 -13.37
CA SER A 125 27.02 -6.73 -12.08
C SER A 125 26.11 -7.33 -11.00
N GLY A 126 24.81 -7.53 -11.30
CA GLY A 126 23.82 -8.03 -10.36
C GLY A 126 23.46 -7.05 -9.24
N SER A 127 23.81 -5.77 -9.37
CA SER A 127 23.53 -4.74 -8.35
C SER A 127 22.05 -4.71 -7.92
N THR A 128 21.11 -4.89 -8.86
CA THR A 128 19.67 -4.97 -8.58
C THR A 128 19.31 -6.21 -7.77
N VAL A 129 19.85 -7.38 -8.13
CA VAL A 129 19.62 -8.66 -7.44
C VAL A 129 20.14 -8.59 -6.01
N LYS A 130 21.38 -8.10 -5.84
CA LYS A 130 22.00 -7.91 -4.52
C LYS A 130 21.19 -6.97 -3.63
N ALA A 131 20.73 -5.84 -4.19
CA ALA A 131 19.89 -4.88 -3.46
C ALA A 131 18.52 -5.46 -3.08
N ALA A 132 17.88 -6.23 -3.97
CA ALA A 132 16.61 -6.89 -3.70
C ALA A 132 16.73 -7.91 -2.56
N MET A 133 17.77 -8.75 -2.59
CA MET A 133 18.04 -9.74 -1.54
C MET A 133 18.30 -9.09 -0.19
N ALA A 134 19.13 -8.03 -0.14
CA ALA A 134 19.40 -7.29 1.09
C ALA A 134 18.13 -6.68 1.72
N LEU A 135 17.13 -6.38 0.90
CA LEU A 135 15.83 -5.86 1.32
C LEU A 135 14.79 -6.96 1.58
N GLY A 136 15.15 -8.24 1.52
CA GLY A 136 14.23 -9.37 1.75
C GLY A 136 13.21 -9.57 0.63
N ARG A 137 13.59 -9.26 -0.61
CA ARG A 137 12.81 -9.58 -1.83
C ARG A 137 13.42 -10.81 -2.51
N CYS A 138 12.58 -11.53 -3.25
CA CYS A 138 13.05 -12.52 -4.21
C CYS A 138 13.58 -11.80 -5.45
N ALA A 139 14.56 -12.38 -6.14
CA ALA A 139 15.17 -11.75 -7.31
C ALA A 139 15.38 -12.74 -8.45
N ILE A 140 15.15 -12.29 -9.69
CA ILE A 140 15.54 -12.98 -10.93
C ILE A 140 16.40 -12.03 -11.73
N GLY A 141 17.57 -12.51 -12.15
CA GLY A 141 18.50 -11.78 -13.01
C GLY A 141 18.74 -12.53 -14.31
N VAL A 142 18.78 -11.82 -15.43
CA VAL A 142 19.21 -12.34 -16.73
C VAL A 142 20.39 -11.52 -17.23
N GLU A 143 21.40 -12.21 -17.72
CA GLU A 143 22.57 -11.63 -18.39
C GLU A 143 22.89 -12.48 -19.62
N LEU A 144 23.27 -11.81 -20.71
CA LEU A 144 23.53 -12.45 -21.98
C LEU A 144 24.96 -12.98 -22.07
N GLU A 145 25.92 -12.24 -21.51
CA GLU A 145 27.34 -12.59 -21.59
C GLU A 145 27.70 -13.62 -20.51
N THR A 146 28.07 -14.83 -20.93
CA THR A 146 28.29 -15.96 -20.02
C THR A 146 29.34 -15.68 -18.95
N GLY A 147 30.46 -15.03 -19.31
CA GLY A 147 31.52 -14.70 -18.36
C GLY A 147 31.02 -13.76 -17.27
N ARG A 148 30.26 -12.72 -17.64
CA ARG A 148 29.59 -11.81 -16.71
C ARG A 148 28.56 -12.53 -15.84
N PHE A 149 27.72 -13.37 -16.44
CA PHE A 149 26.72 -14.14 -15.71
C PHE A 149 27.36 -14.97 -14.61
N GLU A 150 28.38 -15.76 -14.95
CA GLU A 150 29.09 -16.62 -13.99
C GLU A 150 29.79 -15.82 -12.90
N GLN A 151 30.40 -14.68 -13.24
CA GLN A 151 31.01 -13.80 -12.25
C GLN A 151 29.96 -13.29 -11.25
N THR A 152 28.84 -12.76 -11.75
CA THR A 152 27.77 -12.22 -10.92
C THR A 152 27.13 -13.30 -10.03
N VAL A 153 26.95 -14.52 -10.55
CA VAL A 153 26.43 -15.65 -9.76
C VAL A 153 27.33 -15.97 -8.57
N ARG A 154 28.67 -16.02 -8.78
CA ARG A 154 29.61 -16.24 -7.67
C ARG A 154 29.52 -15.14 -6.62
N GLU A 155 29.55 -13.88 -7.06
CA GLU A 155 29.44 -12.72 -6.16
C GLU A 155 28.11 -12.70 -5.38
N VAL A 156 27.01 -13.16 -5.96
CA VAL A 156 25.72 -13.27 -5.27
C VAL A 156 25.71 -14.44 -4.29
N GLN A 157 26.28 -15.59 -4.66
CA GLN A 157 26.38 -16.76 -3.78
C GLN A 157 27.21 -16.46 -2.52
N ASP A 158 28.30 -15.71 -2.66
CA ASP A 158 29.16 -15.30 -1.54
C ASP A 158 28.43 -14.44 -0.50
N LEU A 159 27.28 -13.83 -0.86
CA LEU A 159 26.45 -13.02 0.05
C LEU A 159 25.42 -13.84 0.85
N ILE A 160 25.20 -15.11 0.48
CA ILE A 160 24.20 -16.00 1.12
C ILE A 160 24.86 -16.85 2.22
N VAL A 161 26.20 -16.91 2.26
CA VAL A 161 27.00 -17.64 3.27
C VAL A 161 27.00 -16.89 4.60
#